data_AF-A0A2H3BZ92-F1
#
_entry.id   AF-A0A2H3BZ92-F1
#
_cell.length_a   1.000
_cell.length_b   1.000
_cell.length_c   1.000
_cell.angle_alpha   90.00
_cell.angle_beta   90.00
_cell.angle_gamma   90.00
#
_symmetry.space_group_name_H-M   'P 1'
#
loop_
_entity.id
_entity.type
_entity.pdbx_description
1 polymer ?
#
loop_
_entity_poly.entity_id
_entity_poly.type
_entity_poly.pdbx_seq_one_letter_code
_entity_poly.pdbx_strand_id
1 'polypeptide(L)'
;MQIYLKPRPISRKYGHSNYLTFKYPFDNYGPFFADYGTIPSDATEVYTVRPSSPLPASLSKLYNELLPSFDAEVPDPNKLPRSKWGGGLLQLAVAKVDSSFYFQLECEDHIVRLVKGDRAPAPPPTSRRTADLSPEWYKIVYSTLLRGEVEVRDDADLELFVWAYLYSKANRVHIWRGLRAEMIQLTKPFFAAHLPSAYTDNSGLLKAASAIASVFATKTPIEPPPLTPSSMDENKPPLLFPSSSSSHTGDVDSDDDNRPFRRRNRIVSSDQ
;
A
#
# COMPACT_ATOMS: atom_id res chain seq x y z
N MET A 1 3.03 -14.82 -22.22
CA MET A 1 2.13 -15.31 -21.14
C MET A 1 0.72 -14.87 -21.48
N GLN A 2 -0.29 -15.73 -21.28
CA GLN A 2 -1.69 -15.38 -21.54
C GLN A 2 -2.37 -14.83 -20.27
N ILE A 3 -3.28 -13.88 -20.45
CA ILE A 3 -4.07 -13.26 -19.40
C ILE A 3 -5.53 -13.30 -19.82
N TYR A 4 -6.38 -13.83 -18.93
CA TYR A 4 -7.80 -14.01 -19.16
C TYR A 4 -8.58 -13.01 -18.30
N LEU A 5 -9.60 -12.38 -18.88
CA LEU A 5 -10.43 -11.38 -18.21
C LEU A 5 -11.92 -11.58 -18.52
N LYS A 6 -12.76 -11.34 -17.51
CA LYS A 6 -14.23 -11.34 -17.65
C LYS A 6 -14.69 -10.07 -18.38
N PRO A 7 -15.62 -10.13 -19.34
CA PRO A 7 -16.22 -8.95 -19.96
C PRO A 7 -16.67 -7.93 -18.91
N ARG A 8 -16.26 -6.68 -19.08
CA ARG A 8 -16.69 -5.58 -18.20
C ARG A 8 -18.14 -5.16 -18.53
N PRO A 9 -18.88 -4.59 -17.55
CA PRO A 9 -20.12 -3.89 -17.85
C PRO A 9 -19.86 -2.68 -18.77
N ILE A 10 -20.92 -2.09 -19.32
CA ILE A 10 -20.81 -0.87 -20.14
C ILE A 10 -20.33 0.28 -19.24
N SER A 11 -19.17 0.87 -19.56
CA SER A 11 -18.62 2.00 -18.82
C SER A 11 -19.45 3.26 -19.05
N ARG A 12 -19.68 4.05 -18.00
CA ARG A 12 -20.30 5.39 -18.14
C ARG A 12 -19.39 6.42 -18.81
N LYS A 13 -18.08 6.14 -18.90
CA LYS A 13 -17.02 7.03 -19.38
C LYS A 13 -16.49 6.61 -20.76
N TYR A 14 -16.51 5.31 -21.06
CA TYR A 14 -15.95 4.70 -22.27
C TYR A 14 -16.95 3.86 -23.08
N GLY A 15 -18.19 3.70 -22.59
CA GLY A 15 -19.22 2.93 -23.28
C GLY A 15 -18.81 1.47 -23.48
N HIS A 16 -18.66 1.09 -24.75
CA HIS A 16 -18.27 -0.26 -25.19
C HIS A 16 -16.78 -0.42 -25.51
N SER A 17 -15.93 0.60 -25.33
CA SER A 17 -14.48 0.44 -25.50
C SER A 17 -13.89 -0.53 -24.48
N ASN A 18 -12.85 -1.28 -24.87
CA ASN A 18 -12.10 -2.14 -23.96
C ASN A 18 -11.44 -1.29 -22.86
N TYR A 19 -11.76 -1.58 -21.60
CA TYR A 19 -11.20 -0.88 -20.45
C TYR A 19 -10.81 -1.84 -19.31
N LEU A 20 -10.06 -1.32 -18.35
CA LEU A 20 -9.63 -1.99 -17.13
C LEU A 20 -10.01 -1.14 -15.91
N THR A 21 -10.31 -1.80 -14.79
CA THR A 21 -10.78 -1.13 -13.57
C THR A 21 -9.68 -1.16 -12.51
N PHE A 22 -8.94 -0.06 -12.40
CA PHE A 22 -7.93 0.16 -11.35
C PHE A 22 -8.64 0.59 -10.06
N LYS A 23 -8.80 -0.37 -9.15
CA LYS A 23 -9.51 -0.20 -7.88
C LYS A 23 -8.80 -1.00 -6.80
N TYR A 24 -8.59 -0.39 -5.64
CA TYR A 24 -7.89 -1.02 -4.52
C TYR A 24 -8.79 -1.12 -3.28
N PRO A 25 -8.96 -2.31 -2.67
CA PRO A 25 -8.54 -3.62 -3.19
C PRO A 25 -9.28 -3.99 -4.48
N PHE A 26 -8.65 -4.82 -5.31
CA PHE A 26 -9.27 -5.34 -6.54
C PHE A 26 -10.44 -6.28 -6.22
N ASP A 27 -11.49 -6.21 -7.03
CA ASP A 27 -12.68 -7.06 -6.92
C ASP A 27 -12.61 -8.26 -7.91
N ASN A 28 -13.77 -8.80 -8.27
CA ASN A 28 -13.90 -10.04 -9.04
C ASN A 28 -13.52 -9.89 -10.54
N TYR A 29 -13.18 -8.68 -11.01
CA TYR A 29 -12.75 -8.39 -12.38
C TYR A 29 -11.22 -8.32 -12.55
N GLY A 30 -10.45 -8.91 -11.63
CA GLY A 30 -9.00 -9.08 -11.78
C GLY A 30 -8.58 -10.06 -12.89
N PRO A 31 -7.27 -10.11 -13.23
CA PRO A 31 -6.73 -11.04 -14.22
C PRO A 31 -6.67 -12.47 -13.71
N PHE A 32 -7.01 -13.41 -14.59
CA PHE A 32 -6.87 -14.85 -14.42
C PHE A 32 -5.72 -15.36 -15.30
N PHE A 33 -5.01 -16.38 -14.81
CA PHE A 33 -3.81 -16.93 -15.44
C PHE A 33 -3.91 -18.46 -15.47
N ALA A 34 -3.80 -19.07 -16.65
CA ALA A 34 -3.96 -20.53 -16.83
C ALA A 34 -3.04 -21.34 -15.91
N ASP A 35 -1.79 -20.87 -15.77
CA ASP A 35 -0.72 -21.56 -15.06
C ASP A 35 -0.91 -21.58 -13.52
N TYR A 36 -1.84 -20.76 -12.99
CA TYR A 36 -2.01 -20.52 -11.55
C TYR A 36 -3.45 -20.73 -11.03
N GLY A 37 -4.36 -21.23 -11.85
CA GLY A 37 -5.72 -21.58 -11.41
C GLY A 37 -6.74 -21.75 -12.52
N THR A 38 -7.91 -22.27 -12.16
CA THR A 38 -9.04 -22.46 -13.09
C THR A 38 -9.53 -21.11 -13.64
N ILE A 39 -9.48 -20.96 -14.96
CA ILE A 39 -10.07 -19.81 -15.66
C ILE A 39 -11.61 -19.93 -15.60
N PRO A 40 -12.34 -18.91 -15.11
CA PRO A 40 -13.80 -18.90 -15.14
C PRO A 40 -14.35 -18.98 -16.58
N SER A 41 -15.47 -19.68 -16.79
CA SER A 41 -16.07 -19.84 -18.13
C SER A 41 -16.56 -18.54 -18.75
N ASP A 42 -16.77 -17.49 -17.95
CA ASP A 42 -17.07 -16.12 -18.38
C ASP A 42 -15.83 -15.23 -18.56
N ALA A 43 -14.60 -15.74 -18.38
CA ALA A 43 -13.36 -15.00 -18.62
C ALA A 43 -12.92 -15.08 -20.10
N THR A 44 -13.77 -14.58 -21.01
CA THR A 44 -13.66 -14.79 -22.46
C THR A 44 -12.66 -13.89 -23.18
N GLU A 45 -12.20 -12.78 -22.58
CA GLU A 45 -11.20 -11.91 -23.22
C GLU A 45 -9.79 -12.43 -22.92
N VAL A 46 -9.00 -12.67 -23.97
CA VAL A 46 -7.63 -13.22 -23.87
C VAL A 46 -6.62 -12.23 -24.42
N TYR A 47 -5.65 -11.86 -23.60
CA TYR A 47 -4.53 -10.99 -23.93
C TYR A 47 -3.21 -11.74 -23.80
N THR A 48 -2.17 -11.33 -24.52
CA THR A 48 -0.84 -11.96 -24.45
C THR A 48 0.24 -10.94 -24.11
N VAL A 49 0.79 -11.01 -22.89
CA VAL A 49 1.94 -10.19 -22.47
C VAL A 49 3.25 -10.83 -22.93
N ARG A 50 4.17 -9.98 -23.40
CA ARG A 50 5.44 -10.38 -24.03
C ARG A 50 6.39 -11.09 -23.05
N PRO A 51 7.18 -12.09 -23.49
CA PRO A 51 8.09 -12.83 -22.60
C PRO A 51 9.24 -12.01 -21.97
N SER A 52 9.49 -10.78 -22.45
CA SER A 52 10.58 -9.92 -21.98
C SER A 52 10.25 -9.10 -20.72
N SER A 53 9.02 -9.17 -20.21
CA SER A 53 8.68 -8.62 -18.89
C SER A 53 9.11 -9.59 -17.78
N PRO A 54 9.60 -9.13 -16.62
CA PRO A 54 9.84 -9.99 -15.45
C PRO A 54 8.54 -10.48 -14.78
N LEU A 55 7.38 -9.99 -15.20
CA LEU A 55 6.06 -10.34 -14.66
C LEU A 55 5.80 -11.86 -14.46
N PRO A 56 6.23 -12.79 -15.35
CA PRO A 56 6.01 -14.23 -15.13
C PRO A 56 6.75 -14.78 -13.90
N ALA A 57 7.92 -14.23 -13.56
CA ALA A 57 8.68 -14.65 -12.37
C ALA A 57 7.99 -14.14 -11.08
N SER A 58 7.55 -12.89 -11.08
CA SER A 58 6.81 -12.30 -9.95
C SER A 58 5.43 -12.94 -9.76
N LEU A 59 4.77 -13.39 -10.84
CA LEU A 59 3.57 -14.21 -10.77
C LEU A 59 3.83 -15.59 -10.15
N SER A 60 4.89 -16.30 -10.58
CA SER A 60 5.27 -17.58 -9.98
C SER A 60 5.53 -17.42 -8.48
N LYS A 61 6.34 -16.42 -8.10
CA LYS A 61 6.62 -16.05 -6.71
C LYS A 61 5.34 -15.75 -5.91
N LEU A 62 4.39 -14.99 -6.48
CA LEU A 62 3.12 -14.71 -5.79
C LEU A 62 2.28 -15.98 -5.59
N TYR A 63 2.05 -16.76 -6.64
CA TYR A 63 1.09 -17.85 -6.64
C TYR A 63 1.63 -19.17 -6.07
N ASN A 64 2.92 -19.48 -6.26
CA ASN A 64 3.53 -20.72 -5.79
C ASN A 64 4.16 -20.60 -4.40
N GLU A 65 4.69 -19.42 -4.04
CA GLU A 65 5.36 -19.21 -2.75
C GLU A 65 4.49 -18.39 -1.78
N LEU A 66 4.11 -17.16 -2.16
CA LEU A 66 3.58 -16.18 -1.21
C LEU A 66 2.13 -16.46 -0.80
N LEU A 67 1.20 -16.69 -1.75
CA LEU A 67 -0.21 -16.93 -1.43
C LEU A 67 -0.42 -18.22 -0.60
N PRO A 68 0.15 -19.38 -0.95
CA PRO A 68 0.07 -20.58 -0.10
C PRO A 68 0.72 -20.37 1.29
N SER A 69 1.77 -19.54 1.36
CA SER A 69 2.41 -19.16 2.61
C SER A 69 1.51 -18.24 3.46
N PHE A 70 0.73 -17.33 2.87
CA PHE A 70 -0.18 -16.44 3.60
C PHE A 70 -1.48 -17.14 4.04
N ASP A 71 -2.02 -18.03 3.20
CA ASP A 71 -3.27 -18.74 3.45
C ASP A 71 -3.09 -20.01 4.34
N ALA A 72 -1.86 -20.29 4.79
CA ALA A 72 -1.54 -21.37 5.75
C ALA A 72 -2.15 -21.12 7.15
N GLU A 73 -2.56 -22.19 7.84
CA GLU A 73 -3.15 -22.12 9.19
C GLU A 73 -2.23 -21.38 10.18
N VAL A 74 -2.80 -20.43 10.91
CA VAL A 74 -2.06 -19.65 11.90
C VAL A 74 -2.04 -20.40 13.23
N PRO A 75 -0.86 -20.74 13.81
CA PRO A 75 -0.80 -21.53 15.03
C PRO A 75 -1.33 -20.75 16.25
N ASP A 76 -2.28 -21.34 16.96
CA ASP A 76 -2.86 -20.79 18.20
C ASP A 76 -1.80 -20.61 19.30
N PRO A 77 -1.55 -19.36 19.77
CA PRO A 77 -0.55 -19.10 20.82
C PRO A 77 -0.83 -19.83 22.14
N ASN A 78 -2.09 -20.19 22.42
CA ASN A 78 -2.50 -20.86 23.66
C ASN A 78 -2.16 -22.36 23.67
N LYS A 79 -2.03 -22.97 22.48
CA LYS A 79 -1.61 -24.38 22.32
C LYS A 79 -0.08 -24.54 22.36
N LEU A 80 0.67 -23.44 22.48
CA LEU A 80 2.13 -23.41 22.37
C LEU A 80 2.78 -22.85 23.64
N PRO A 81 3.85 -23.50 24.16
CA PRO A 81 4.53 -23.02 25.35
C PRO A 81 5.18 -21.66 25.10
N ARG A 82 5.16 -20.77 26.11
CA ARG A 82 5.63 -19.37 26.01
C ARG A 82 7.07 -19.22 25.50
N SER A 83 7.92 -20.24 25.67
CA SER A 83 9.28 -20.30 25.10
C SER A 83 9.33 -20.30 23.56
N LYS A 84 8.25 -20.72 22.88
CA LYS A 84 8.11 -20.70 21.41
C LYS A 84 7.49 -19.41 20.87
N TRP A 85 7.02 -18.50 21.73
CA TRP A 85 6.35 -17.27 21.30
C TRP A 85 7.29 -16.30 20.58
N GLY A 86 8.46 -16.00 21.15
CA GLY A 86 9.43 -15.08 20.55
C GLY A 86 10.19 -15.68 19.35
N GLY A 87 10.91 -16.78 19.58
CA GLY A 87 11.73 -17.42 18.53
C GLY A 87 10.96 -18.28 17.52
N GLY A 88 9.63 -18.40 17.65
CA GLY A 88 8.77 -19.15 16.74
C GLY A 88 7.68 -18.27 16.15
N LEU A 89 6.61 -18.02 16.92
CA LEU A 89 5.42 -17.32 16.43
C LEU A 89 5.70 -15.90 15.94
N LEU A 90 6.44 -15.11 16.72
CA LEU A 90 6.79 -13.74 16.32
C LEU A 90 7.70 -13.73 15.09
N GLN A 91 8.74 -14.57 15.04
CA GLN A 91 9.61 -14.65 13.86
C GLN A 91 8.86 -15.10 12.61
N LEU A 92 7.95 -16.08 12.72
CA LEU A 92 7.08 -16.51 11.63
C LEU A 92 6.18 -15.36 11.13
N ALA A 93 5.51 -14.66 12.05
CA ALA A 93 4.64 -13.53 11.71
C ALA A 93 5.42 -12.36 11.09
N VAL A 94 6.62 -12.06 11.58
CA VAL A 94 7.55 -11.09 10.98
C VAL A 94 7.90 -11.52 9.56
N ALA A 95 8.39 -12.75 9.35
CA ALA A 95 8.80 -13.23 8.03
C ALA A 95 7.66 -13.20 7.01
N LYS A 96 6.43 -13.59 7.38
CA LYS A 96 5.25 -13.54 6.51
C LYS A 96 4.94 -12.10 6.09
N VAL A 97 4.90 -11.17 7.05
CA VAL A 97 4.62 -9.74 6.80
C VAL A 97 5.74 -9.08 5.99
N ASP A 98 7.00 -9.41 6.26
CA ASP A 98 8.14 -8.81 5.56
C ASP A 98 8.25 -9.35 4.12
N SER A 99 8.03 -10.65 3.87
CA SER A 99 7.95 -11.18 2.50
C SER A 99 6.81 -10.56 1.67
N SER A 100 5.65 -10.32 2.29
CA SER A 100 4.56 -9.53 1.67
C SER A 100 5.04 -8.12 1.33
N PHE A 101 5.65 -7.42 2.28
CA PHE A 101 6.12 -6.05 2.12
C PHE A 101 7.17 -5.92 1.00
N TYR A 102 8.21 -6.76 0.98
CA TYR A 102 9.23 -6.74 -0.08
C TYR A 102 8.65 -6.99 -1.47
N PHE A 103 7.64 -7.87 -1.60
CA PHE A 103 6.94 -8.08 -2.87
C PHE A 103 6.02 -6.92 -3.24
N GLN A 104 5.44 -6.21 -2.26
CA GLN A 104 4.73 -4.95 -2.53
C GLN A 104 5.69 -3.87 -3.05
N LEU A 105 6.92 -3.76 -2.51
CA LEU A 105 7.94 -2.83 -3.04
C LEU A 105 8.37 -3.17 -4.48
N GLU A 106 8.54 -4.46 -4.78
CA GLU A 106 8.78 -4.95 -6.15
C GLU A 106 7.67 -4.49 -7.11
N CYS A 107 6.40 -4.61 -6.71
CA CYS A 107 5.28 -4.14 -7.50
C CYS A 107 5.23 -2.60 -7.64
N GLU A 108 5.56 -1.84 -6.59
CA GLU A 108 5.67 -0.37 -6.66
C GLU A 108 6.71 0.07 -7.71
N ASP A 109 7.89 -0.55 -7.71
CA ASP A 109 9.00 -0.20 -8.61
C ASP A 109 8.60 -0.44 -10.08
N HIS A 110 7.82 -1.50 -10.33
CA HIS A 110 7.27 -1.77 -11.66
C HIS A 110 6.14 -0.80 -12.05
N ILE A 111 5.22 -0.48 -11.13
CA ILE A 111 4.17 0.52 -11.34
C ILE A 111 4.78 1.89 -11.70
N VAL A 112 5.74 2.38 -10.91
CA VAL A 112 6.33 3.72 -11.14
C VAL A 112 7.13 3.73 -12.44
N ARG A 113 7.87 2.66 -12.77
CA ARG A 113 8.61 2.55 -14.04
C ARG A 113 7.69 2.58 -15.25
N LEU A 114 6.57 1.85 -15.23
CA LEU A 114 5.59 1.84 -16.32
C LEU A 114 4.87 3.19 -16.48
N VAL A 115 4.56 3.87 -15.37
CA VAL A 115 3.84 5.16 -15.38
C VAL A 115 4.73 6.35 -15.78
N LYS A 116 6.06 6.23 -15.65
CA LYS A 116 7.01 7.32 -15.91
C LYS A 116 8.02 7.05 -17.04
N GLY A 117 8.18 5.81 -17.48
CA GLY A 117 9.19 5.41 -18.46
C GLY A 117 10.59 5.86 -18.03
N ASP A 118 11.35 6.43 -18.95
CA ASP A 118 12.71 6.97 -18.74
C ASP A 118 12.78 8.10 -17.70
N ARG A 119 11.63 8.67 -17.29
CA ARG A 119 11.51 9.71 -16.25
C ARG A 119 11.14 9.15 -14.88
N ALA A 120 11.24 7.84 -14.68
CA ALA A 120 10.99 7.23 -13.37
C ALA A 120 12.04 7.71 -12.34
N PRO A 121 11.61 8.19 -11.15
CA PRO A 121 12.54 8.49 -10.08
C PRO A 121 13.24 7.22 -9.58
N ALA A 122 14.46 7.35 -9.05
CA ALA A 122 15.12 6.25 -8.37
C ALA A 122 14.25 5.74 -7.19
N PRO A 123 14.07 4.43 -7.01
CA PRO A 123 13.19 3.92 -5.96
C PRO A 123 13.68 4.29 -4.55
N PRO A 124 12.81 4.73 -3.62
CA PRO A 124 13.23 5.10 -2.28
C PRO A 124 13.84 3.91 -1.52
N PRO A 125 14.81 4.17 -0.61
CA PRO A 125 15.33 3.14 0.30
C PRO A 125 14.20 2.48 1.11
N THR A 126 14.32 1.17 1.37
CA THR A 126 13.32 0.35 2.09
C THR A 126 12.81 1.01 3.39
N SER A 127 13.69 1.64 4.16
CA SER A 127 13.37 2.34 5.42
C SER A 127 12.59 3.66 5.24
N ARG A 128 12.39 4.13 4.01
CA ARG A 128 11.59 5.31 3.64
C ARG A 128 10.39 4.97 2.74
N ARG A 129 10.03 3.69 2.62
CA ARG A 129 8.85 3.20 1.87
C ARG A 129 7.56 3.39 2.68
N THR A 130 7.23 4.64 2.92
CA THR A 130 5.96 5.11 3.50
C THR A 130 5.53 6.40 2.80
N ALA A 131 4.22 6.70 2.80
CA ALA A 131 3.69 7.90 2.18
C ALA A 131 4.27 9.19 2.79
N ASP A 132 4.52 9.20 4.10
CA ASP A 132 5.03 10.35 4.83
C ASP A 132 6.51 10.65 4.52
N LEU A 133 7.31 9.62 4.22
CA LEU A 133 8.75 9.74 3.95
C LEU A 133 9.09 9.81 2.46
N SER A 134 8.20 9.34 1.58
CA SER A 134 8.34 9.38 0.12
C SER A 134 7.05 9.82 -0.59
N PRO A 135 6.50 11.02 -0.28
CA PRO A 135 5.16 11.41 -0.75
C PRO A 135 5.02 11.42 -2.27
N GLU A 136 5.98 11.95 -3.02
CA GLU A 136 5.91 11.99 -4.49
C GLU A 136 6.02 10.60 -5.15
N TRP A 137 6.61 9.61 -4.46
CA TRP A 137 6.59 8.21 -4.91
C TRP A 137 5.19 7.61 -4.71
N TYR A 138 4.64 7.72 -3.50
CA TYR A 138 3.32 7.17 -3.16
C TYR A 138 2.18 7.89 -3.87
N LYS A 139 2.34 9.15 -4.24
CA LYS A 139 1.46 9.89 -5.15
C LYS A 139 1.34 9.22 -6.52
N ILE A 140 2.43 8.66 -7.07
CA ILE A 140 2.40 7.89 -8.33
C ILE A 140 1.74 6.53 -8.09
N VAL A 141 2.15 5.80 -7.05
CA VAL A 141 1.61 4.48 -6.72
C VAL A 141 0.10 4.54 -6.48
N TYR A 142 -0.38 5.39 -5.57
CA TYR A 142 -1.79 5.47 -5.20
C TYR A 142 -2.67 6.07 -6.31
N SER A 143 -2.20 7.07 -7.08
CA SER A 143 -2.96 7.54 -8.25
C SER A 143 -3.06 6.50 -9.37
N THR A 144 -2.18 5.49 -9.38
CA THR A 144 -2.31 4.32 -10.25
C THR A 144 -3.27 3.28 -9.68
N LEU A 145 -3.10 2.88 -8.41
CA LEU A 145 -3.95 1.89 -7.75
C LEU A 145 -5.43 2.32 -7.65
N LEU A 146 -5.68 3.64 -7.68
CA LEU A 146 -7.00 4.27 -7.62
C LEU A 146 -7.36 5.00 -8.93
N ARG A 147 -6.71 4.67 -10.06
CA ARG A 147 -6.90 5.33 -11.38
C ARG A 147 -8.33 5.18 -11.95
N GLY A 148 -9.13 4.26 -11.41
CA GLY A 148 -10.51 4.00 -11.83
C GLY A 148 -10.58 3.29 -13.18
N GLU A 149 -11.59 3.61 -13.98
CA GLU A 149 -11.72 3.07 -15.34
C GLU A 149 -10.67 3.69 -16.27
N VAL A 150 -9.94 2.84 -16.99
CA VAL A 150 -8.90 3.18 -17.96
C VAL A 150 -9.11 2.38 -19.24
N GLU A 151 -9.32 3.07 -20.37
CA GLU A 151 -9.33 2.48 -21.71
C GLU A 151 -7.97 1.83 -22.06
N VAL A 152 -7.97 0.60 -22.56
CA VAL A 152 -6.75 -0.15 -22.90
C VAL A 152 -6.24 0.29 -24.26
N ARG A 153 -5.00 0.80 -24.29
CA ARG A 153 -4.39 1.34 -25.52
C ARG A 153 -3.22 0.50 -26.04
N ASP A 154 -2.49 -0.16 -25.16
CA ASP A 154 -1.31 -0.96 -25.49
C ASP A 154 -1.06 -2.07 -24.45
N ASP A 155 0.03 -2.84 -24.68
CA ASP A 155 0.51 -3.89 -23.78
C ASP A 155 0.88 -3.35 -22.37
N ALA A 156 1.19 -2.05 -22.25
CA ALA A 156 1.72 -1.45 -21.02
C ALA A 156 0.62 -1.00 -20.06
N ASP A 157 -0.53 -0.47 -20.52
CA ASP A 157 -1.71 -0.27 -19.67
C ASP A 157 -2.19 -1.62 -19.07
N LEU A 158 -2.08 -2.72 -19.83
CA LEU A 158 -2.39 -4.08 -19.34
C LEU A 158 -1.33 -4.59 -18.35
N GLU A 159 -0.04 -4.47 -18.64
CA GLU A 159 1.01 -4.89 -17.70
C GLU A 159 0.91 -4.09 -16.37
N LEU A 160 0.65 -2.78 -16.45
CA LEU A 160 0.43 -1.91 -15.30
C LEU A 160 -0.77 -2.33 -14.44
N PHE A 161 -1.87 -2.76 -15.06
CA PHE A 161 -3.03 -3.33 -14.38
C PHE A 161 -2.68 -4.63 -13.63
N VAL A 162 -1.85 -5.49 -14.22
CA VAL A 162 -1.40 -6.70 -13.52
C VAL A 162 -0.53 -6.36 -12.32
N TRP A 163 0.46 -5.46 -12.43
CA TRP A 163 1.30 -5.07 -11.29
C TRP A 163 0.49 -4.42 -10.16
N ALA A 164 -0.52 -3.62 -10.49
CA ALA A 164 -1.48 -3.08 -9.51
C ALA A 164 -2.28 -4.20 -8.79
N TYR A 165 -2.70 -5.22 -9.52
CA TYR A 165 -3.36 -6.40 -8.96
C TYR A 165 -2.43 -7.26 -8.09
N LEU A 166 -1.17 -7.48 -8.51
CA LEU A 166 -0.16 -8.21 -7.73
C LEU A 166 0.09 -7.53 -6.37
N TYR A 167 0.26 -6.19 -6.37
CA TYR A 167 0.36 -5.39 -5.15
C TYR A 167 -0.86 -5.60 -4.22
N SER A 168 -2.07 -5.64 -4.79
CA SER A 168 -3.31 -5.86 -4.04
C SER A 168 -3.46 -7.28 -3.50
N LYS A 169 -2.96 -8.31 -4.19
CA LYS A 169 -2.97 -9.70 -3.69
C LYS A 169 -1.91 -9.91 -2.62
N ALA A 170 -0.73 -9.31 -2.74
CA ALA A 170 0.32 -9.37 -1.73
C ALA A 170 -0.10 -8.75 -0.38
N ASN A 171 -0.99 -7.74 -0.40
CA ASN A 171 -1.55 -7.12 0.81
C ASN A 171 -2.46 -8.06 1.65
N ARG A 172 -2.78 -9.29 1.18
CA ARG A 172 -3.64 -10.25 1.90
C ARG A 172 -3.09 -10.72 3.25
N VAL A 173 -1.84 -10.43 3.60
CA VAL A 173 -1.13 -10.79 4.84
C VAL A 173 -1.72 -10.23 6.17
N HIS A 174 -2.94 -9.67 6.14
CA HIS A 174 -3.58 -8.97 7.25
C HIS A 174 -3.67 -9.77 8.57
N ILE A 175 -3.98 -11.06 8.51
CA ILE A 175 -4.03 -11.95 9.68
C ILE A 175 -2.65 -12.05 10.36
N TRP A 176 -1.59 -12.24 9.56
CA TRP A 176 -0.20 -12.27 10.05
C TRP A 176 0.27 -10.91 10.58
N ARG A 177 -0.24 -9.77 10.07
CA ARG A 177 -0.01 -8.45 10.68
C ARG A 177 -0.65 -8.34 12.06
N GLY A 178 -1.86 -8.89 12.23
CA GLY A 178 -2.53 -9.03 13.52
C GLY A 178 -1.69 -9.84 14.51
N LEU A 179 -1.32 -11.08 14.14
CA LEU A 179 -0.45 -11.93 14.97
C LEU A 179 0.88 -11.24 15.30
N ARG A 180 1.54 -10.59 14.33
CA ARG A 180 2.79 -9.84 14.59
C ARG A 180 2.59 -8.78 15.67
N ALA A 181 1.52 -7.99 15.60
CA ALA A 181 1.23 -6.94 16.57
C ALA A 181 0.89 -7.50 17.97
N GLU A 182 0.11 -8.57 18.03
CA GLU A 182 -0.23 -9.30 19.27
C GLU A 182 1.02 -9.89 19.93
N MET A 183 1.81 -10.66 19.17
CA MET A 183 3.02 -11.29 19.69
C MET A 183 4.05 -10.27 20.16
N ILE A 184 4.20 -9.11 19.49
CA ILE A 184 5.06 -8.00 19.95
C ILE A 184 4.63 -7.46 21.34
N GLN A 185 3.35 -7.56 21.71
CA GLN A 185 2.90 -7.21 23.05
C GLN A 185 3.17 -8.35 24.04
N LEU A 186 2.81 -9.58 23.68
CA LEU A 186 2.95 -10.78 24.53
C LEU A 186 4.41 -11.18 24.82
N THR A 187 5.37 -10.78 23.98
CA THR A 187 6.82 -11.00 24.23
C THR A 187 7.48 -9.88 25.03
N LYS A 188 6.77 -8.81 25.42
CA LYS A 188 7.32 -7.79 26.32
C LYS A 188 7.37 -8.34 27.75
N PRO A 189 8.45 -8.08 28.52
CA PRO A 189 8.71 -8.75 29.80
C PRO A 189 7.68 -8.44 30.89
N PHE A 190 6.90 -7.36 30.77
CA PHE A 190 5.96 -6.89 31.80
C PHE A 190 4.53 -7.42 31.63
N PHE A 191 4.18 -8.09 30.52
CA PHE A 191 2.82 -8.61 30.31
C PHE A 191 2.70 -10.07 30.79
N ALA A 192 2.06 -10.26 31.93
CA ALA A 192 1.78 -11.55 32.54
C ALA A 192 0.27 -11.84 32.55
N ALA A 193 -0.34 -11.94 31.37
CA ALA A 193 -1.74 -12.32 31.20
C ALA A 193 -1.91 -13.29 30.02
N HIS A 194 -2.67 -14.36 30.24
CA HIS A 194 -3.40 -15.01 29.15
C HIS A 194 -4.56 -14.09 28.76
N LEU A 195 -4.81 -13.92 27.47
CA LEU A 195 -5.87 -13.05 26.94
C LEU A 195 -6.65 -13.78 25.83
N PRO A 196 -7.93 -13.42 25.61
CA PRO A 196 -8.81 -14.18 24.73
C PRO A 196 -8.33 -14.14 23.29
N SER A 197 -8.26 -15.32 22.66
CA SER A 197 -7.82 -15.50 21.28
C SER A 197 -8.64 -14.65 20.31
N ALA A 198 -7.96 -13.83 19.51
CA ALA A 198 -8.59 -13.04 18.44
C ALA A 198 -9.16 -13.89 17.29
N TYR A 199 -9.01 -15.22 17.34
CA TYR A 199 -9.47 -16.18 16.33
C TYR A 199 -10.84 -16.81 16.63
N THR A 200 -11.54 -16.41 17.70
CA THR A 200 -12.96 -16.77 17.87
C THR A 200 -13.86 -15.80 17.11
N ASP A 201 -14.80 -16.33 16.32
CA ASP A 201 -15.54 -15.61 15.28
C ASP A 201 -16.22 -14.29 15.69
N ASN A 202 -16.09 -13.32 14.78
CA ASN A 202 -16.98 -12.18 14.52
C ASN A 202 -17.32 -11.18 15.66
N SER A 203 -17.23 -9.89 15.33
CA SER A 203 -17.73 -8.75 16.15
C SER A 203 -16.98 -8.39 17.45
N GLY A 204 -15.85 -9.03 17.76
CA GLY A 204 -15.04 -8.70 18.96
C GLY A 204 -14.18 -7.43 18.85
N LEU A 205 -13.67 -7.11 17.66
CA LEU A 205 -12.46 -6.27 17.49
C LEU A 205 -12.61 -4.80 17.95
N LEU A 206 -13.83 -4.23 17.95
CA LEU A 206 -14.09 -2.88 18.45
C LEU A 206 -14.28 -2.81 19.97
N LYS A 207 -14.59 -3.92 20.65
CA LYS A 207 -14.85 -3.94 22.10
C LYS A 207 -13.57 -3.99 22.92
N ALA A 208 -12.54 -4.70 22.45
CA ALA A 208 -11.25 -4.82 23.16
C ALA A 208 -10.55 -3.45 23.33
N ALA A 209 -10.53 -2.62 22.29
CA ALA A 209 -9.96 -1.26 22.35
C ALA A 209 -10.72 -0.36 23.33
N SER A 210 -12.06 -0.46 23.35
CA SER A 210 -12.92 0.29 24.28
C SER A 210 -12.67 -0.11 25.75
N ALA A 211 -12.52 -1.41 26.03
CA ALA A 211 -12.23 -1.89 27.38
C ALA A 211 -10.90 -1.35 27.92
N ILE A 212 -9.83 -1.34 27.11
CA ILE A 212 -8.52 -0.81 27.51
C ILE A 212 -8.61 0.71 27.77
N ALA A 213 -9.31 1.47 26.92
CA ALA A 213 -9.52 2.90 27.12
C ALA A 213 -10.32 3.20 28.42
N SER A 214 -11.31 2.36 28.75
CA SER A 214 -12.14 2.52 29.95
C SER A 214 -11.36 2.37 31.26
N VAL A 215 -10.39 1.45 31.32
CA VAL A 215 -9.56 1.22 32.53
C VAL A 215 -8.63 2.41 32.85
N PHE A 216 -8.26 3.23 31.86
CA PHE A 216 -7.49 4.46 32.08
C PHE A 216 -8.37 5.70 32.37
N ALA A 217 -9.71 5.58 32.27
CA ALA A 217 -10.63 6.70 32.48
C ALA A 217 -11.08 6.89 33.95
N THR A 218 -10.92 5.88 34.81
CA THR A 218 -11.31 5.94 36.22
C THR A 218 -10.31 6.75 37.06
N LYS A 219 -10.39 8.08 36.96
CA LYS A 219 -9.83 8.97 38.00
C LYS A 219 -10.55 8.71 39.32
N THR A 220 -9.80 8.44 40.38
CA THR A 220 -10.31 8.45 41.75
C THR A 220 -10.75 9.85 42.15
N PRO A 221 -11.94 10.03 42.74
CA PRO A 221 -12.32 11.29 43.38
C PRO A 221 -11.58 11.40 44.73
N ILE A 222 -11.04 12.58 45.02
CA ILE A 222 -10.55 12.96 46.36
C ILE A 222 -11.19 14.32 46.68
N GLU A 223 -11.73 14.43 47.90
CA GLU A 223 -12.58 15.53 48.36
C GLU A 223 -11.74 16.63 49.06
N PRO A 224 -12.00 17.93 48.83
CA PRO A 224 -11.30 19.06 49.48
C PRO A 224 -11.92 19.40 50.86
N PRO A 225 -11.20 20.01 51.83
CA PRO A 225 -10.92 21.48 51.83
C PRO A 225 -9.63 21.85 52.65
N PRO A 226 -9.38 23.10 53.14
CA PRO A 226 -9.96 24.44 52.87
C PRO A 226 -8.93 25.55 52.46
N LEU A 227 -9.41 26.79 52.35
CA LEU A 227 -8.72 28.08 52.10
C LEU A 227 -7.66 28.43 53.20
N THR A 228 -6.66 29.32 53.04
CA THR A 228 -6.69 30.78 52.73
C THR A 228 -5.33 31.36 52.22
N PRO A 229 -5.22 32.65 51.79
CA PRO A 229 -4.10 33.16 50.94
C PRO A 229 -3.13 34.19 51.57
N SER A 230 -1.95 34.40 50.92
CA SER A 230 -1.07 35.61 50.91
C SER A 230 0.16 35.32 50.00
N SER A 231 0.95 36.24 49.42
CA SER A 231 0.79 37.62 48.88
C SER A 231 2.14 38.13 48.32
N MET A 232 2.16 38.87 47.20
CA MET A 232 3.24 39.82 46.79
C MET A 232 4.68 39.30 46.52
N ASP A 233 5.58 40.00 45.79
CA ASP A 233 5.42 40.83 44.56
C ASP A 233 6.79 41.11 43.87
N GLU A 234 6.75 41.70 42.66
CA GLU A 234 7.75 42.53 41.96
C GLU A 234 9.18 42.04 41.53
N ASN A 235 9.67 42.73 40.48
CA ASN A 235 11.06 42.90 39.98
C ASN A 235 11.73 41.73 39.17
N LYS A 236 12.30 41.94 37.97
CA LYS A 236 12.25 43.06 36.98
C LYS A 236 12.62 42.56 35.53
N PRO A 237 12.33 43.31 34.43
CA PRO A 237 12.45 42.91 33.00
C PRO A 237 13.60 43.71 32.28
N PRO A 238 13.65 44.00 30.94
CA PRO A 238 12.84 43.63 29.74
C PRO A 238 13.68 43.29 28.45
N LEU A 239 13.18 43.69 27.25
CA LEU A 239 13.78 43.72 25.88
C LEU A 239 13.54 42.46 24.99
N LEU A 240 13.27 42.54 23.67
CA LEU A 240 12.71 43.61 22.80
C LEU A 240 12.08 43.02 21.51
N PHE A 241 11.28 43.83 20.80
CA PHE A 241 10.63 43.61 19.49
C PHE A 241 11.63 43.76 18.28
N PRO A 242 11.33 43.39 16.99
CA PRO A 242 10.10 43.76 16.25
C PRO A 242 9.56 42.78 15.18
N SER A 243 8.58 43.27 14.40
CA SER A 243 7.62 42.51 13.59
C SER A 243 7.77 42.70 12.07
N SER A 244 7.14 41.78 11.31
CA SER A 244 6.40 41.95 10.04
C SER A 244 6.84 42.93 8.95
N SER A 245 6.86 42.44 7.70
CA SER A 245 6.05 43.06 6.63
C SER A 245 5.74 42.07 5.48
N SER A 246 4.81 42.40 4.59
CA SER A 246 4.50 41.69 3.35
C SER A 246 4.11 42.67 2.23
N SER A 247 4.19 42.24 0.96
CA SER A 247 3.60 42.95 -0.17
C SER A 247 3.36 42.04 -1.38
N HIS A 248 2.50 42.53 -2.29
CA HIS A 248 1.97 41.94 -3.53
C HIS A 248 1.81 43.17 -4.49
N THR A 249 2.01 43.13 -5.81
CA THR A 249 1.12 42.63 -6.90
C THR A 249 1.72 43.01 -8.29
N GLY A 250 1.35 42.31 -9.37
CA GLY A 250 1.46 42.76 -10.79
C GLY A 250 2.85 42.67 -11.47
N ASP A 251 2.98 42.62 -12.80
CA ASP A 251 1.96 42.48 -13.86
C ASP A 251 2.56 41.97 -15.19
N VAL A 252 1.70 41.31 -16.01
CA VAL A 252 1.53 41.32 -17.50
C VAL A 252 2.68 41.84 -18.40
N ASP A 253 3.09 41.26 -19.55
CA ASP A 253 3.03 39.93 -20.24
C ASP A 253 4.13 39.98 -21.38
N SER A 254 4.16 39.42 -22.61
CA SER A 254 3.28 38.61 -23.49
C SER A 254 4.06 37.95 -24.67
N ASP A 255 3.31 37.24 -25.55
CA ASP A 255 3.51 36.97 -27.00
C ASP A 255 4.43 35.85 -27.57
N ASP A 256 3.83 35.16 -28.56
CA ASP A 256 4.29 34.49 -29.78
C ASP A 256 5.19 33.21 -29.85
N ASP A 257 4.50 32.13 -30.25
CA ASP A 257 4.69 31.32 -31.47
C ASP A 257 6.12 30.88 -31.92
N ASN A 258 6.37 29.57 -31.91
CA ASN A 258 6.42 28.79 -33.17
C ASN A 258 6.49 27.27 -32.97
N ARG A 259 5.82 26.52 -33.85
CA ARG A 259 6.18 25.13 -34.20
C ARG A 259 7.19 25.16 -35.36
N PRO A 260 7.97 24.09 -35.58
CA PRO A 260 7.65 23.33 -36.79
C PRO A 260 7.77 21.81 -36.66
N PHE A 261 6.93 21.09 -37.41
CA PHE A 261 7.19 19.69 -37.75
C PHE A 261 8.42 19.58 -38.65
N ARG A 262 9.26 18.55 -38.47
CA ARG A 262 10.19 18.14 -39.54
C ARG A 262 10.33 16.62 -39.64
N ARG A 263 9.59 16.02 -40.57
CA ARG A 263 9.89 14.68 -41.11
C ARG A 263 11.30 14.68 -41.70
N ARG A 264 12.07 13.61 -41.50
CA ARG A 264 12.93 13.03 -42.54
C ARG A 264 13.29 11.59 -42.23
N ASN A 265 12.86 10.68 -43.08
CA ASN A 265 13.47 9.36 -43.19
C ASN A 265 14.87 9.56 -43.79
N ARG A 266 15.86 8.79 -43.34
CA ARG A 266 17.03 8.47 -44.16
C ARG A 266 17.44 7.02 -43.91
N ILE A 267 17.07 6.16 -44.86
CA ILE A 267 17.72 4.86 -45.04
C ILE A 267 19.15 5.14 -45.50
N VAL A 268 20.11 4.42 -44.93
CA VAL A 268 21.45 4.25 -45.49
C VAL A 268 21.72 2.75 -45.47
N SER A 269 21.66 2.12 -46.63
CA SER A 269 22.27 0.80 -46.83
C SER A 269 23.78 0.97 -46.91
N SER A 270 24.52 0.00 -46.41
CA SER A 270 25.95 -0.14 -46.62
C SER A 270 26.28 -1.62 -46.77
N ASP A 271 26.25 -2.11 -48.00
CA ASP A 271 26.71 -3.45 -48.34
C ASP A 271 28.24 -3.46 -48.45
N GLN A 272 28.91 -4.26 -47.61
CA GLN A 272 30.16 -4.98 -47.90
C GLN A 272 30.46 -6.02 -46.81
#